data_AF-A0A820VXE5-F1
#
_entry.id   AF-A0A820VXE5-F1
#
_cell.length_a   1.000
_cell.length_b   1.000
_cell.length_c   1.000
_cell.angle_alpha   90.00
_cell.angle_beta   90.00
_cell.angle_gamma   90.00
#
_symmetry.space_group_name_H-M   'P 1'
#
loop_
_entity.id
_entity.type
_entity.pdbx_description
1 polymer ?
#
loop_
_entity_poly.entity_id
_entity_poly.type
_entity_poly.pdbx_seq_one_letter_code
_entity_poly.pdbx_strand_id
1 'polypeptide(L)' 'LKIFPETLLGNEDKRRMFYDNKLHLYRFNRHPSIFESILYYYLNPGILIRPPHIEPEIFYDELRFWKTP' A
#
# COMPACT_ATOMS: atom_id res chain seq x y z
N LEU A 1 -9.71 1.28 -4.26
CA LEU A 1 -8.47 2.04 -4.59
C LEU A 1 -8.72 3.51 -4.88
N LYS A 2 -9.54 3.89 -5.88
CA LYS A 2 -9.78 5.30 -6.26
C LYS A 2 -10.43 6.18 -5.17
N ILE A 3 -10.86 5.58 -4.07
CA ILE A 3 -11.40 6.26 -2.87
C ILE A 3 -10.36 7.21 -2.26
N PHE A 4 -9.06 6.88 -2.38
CA PHE A 4 -7.94 7.64 -1.83
C PHE A 4 -6.92 7.99 -2.93
N PRO A 5 -7.24 8.92 -3.85
CA PRO A 5 -6.44 9.20 -5.06
C PRO A 5 -5.04 9.79 -4.77
N GLU A 6 -4.79 10.25 -3.55
CA GLU A 6 -3.50 10.74 -3.07
C GLU A 6 -2.51 9.61 -2.78
N THR A 7 -3.00 8.40 -2.45
CA THR A 7 -2.17 7.23 -2.14
C THR A 7 -1.47 6.65 -3.38
N LEU A 8 -0.46 5.79 -3.18
CA LEU A 8 0.24 5.12 -4.28
C LEU A 8 -0.71 4.25 -5.11
N LEU A 9 -1.49 3.38 -4.46
CA LEU A 9 -2.40 2.46 -5.18
C LEU A 9 -3.66 3.15 -5.70
N GLY A 10 -4.12 4.23 -5.05
CA GLY A 10 -5.27 5.00 -5.50
C GLY A 10 -5.00 5.83 -6.76
N ASN A 11 -3.79 6.38 -6.87
CA ASN A 11 -3.36 7.18 -8.01
C ASN A 11 -2.90 6.29 -9.18
N GLU A 12 -3.51 6.47 -10.35
CA GLU A 12 -3.17 5.65 -11.52
C GLU A 12 -1.75 5.88 -12.03
N ASP A 13 -1.32 7.14 -12.13
CA ASP A 13 0.00 7.48 -12.66
C ASP A 13 1.11 6.99 -11.72
N LYS A 14 0.88 7.03 -10.39
CA LYS A 14 1.84 6.50 -9.40
C LYS A 14 1.95 4.99 -9.49
N ARG A 15 0.83 4.24 -9.51
CA ARG A 15 0.88 2.77 -9.54
C ARG A 15 1.36 2.24 -10.89
N ARG A 16 1.15 2.96 -11.99
CA ARG A 16 1.56 2.54 -13.35
C ARG A 16 3.06 2.24 -13.43
N MET A 17 3.89 2.95 -12.64
CA MET A 17 5.33 2.71 -12.55
C MET A 17 5.72 1.33 -11.99
N PHE A 18 4.79 0.65 -11.32
CA PHE A 18 4.98 -0.67 -10.70
C PHE A 18 4.30 -1.80 -11.49
N TYR A 19 3.71 -1.50 -12.65
CA TYR A 19 3.04 -2.49 -13.48
C TYR A 19 4.05 -3.27 -14.32
N ASP A 20 4.06 -4.59 -14.15
CA ASP A 20 4.83 -5.51 -14.98
C ASP A 20 3.97 -5.92 -16.19
N ASN A 21 4.35 -5.43 -17.38
CA ASN A 21 3.63 -5.71 -18.62
C ASN A 21 3.70 -7.19 -19.05
N LYS A 22 4.72 -7.94 -18.62
CA LYS A 22 4.85 -9.36 -19.00
C LYS A 22 3.94 -10.25 -18.17
N LEU A 23 3.80 -9.93 -16.88
CA LEU A 23 3.01 -10.71 -15.93
C LEU A 23 1.61 -10.14 -15.69
N HIS A 24 1.30 -9.00 -16.29
CA HIS A 24 0.03 -8.28 -16.14
C HIS A 24 -0.36 -7.99 -14.69
N LEU A 25 0.62 -7.74 -13.82
CA LEU A 25 0.42 -7.51 -12.38
C LEU A 25 1.22 -6.32 -11.89
N TYR A 26 0.79 -5.74 -10.76
CA TYR A 26 1.60 -4.76 -10.05
C TYR A 26 2.58 -5.47 -9.12
N ARG A 27 3.86 -5.12 -9.20
CA ARG A 27 4.92 -5.72 -8.38
C ARG A 27 5.52 -4.69 -7.44
N PHE A 28 5.53 -5.04 -6.16
CA PHE A 28 6.10 -4.24 -5.09
C PHE A 28 7.12 -5.08 -4.31
N ASN A 29 8.36 -4.63 -4.26
CA ASN A 29 9.39 -5.27 -3.45
C ASN A 29 9.35 -4.71 -2.02
N ARG A 30 8.26 -5.01 -1.30
CA ARG A 30 7.93 -4.45 0.03
C ARG A 30 7.56 -5.56 1.01
N HIS A 31 7.40 -5.21 2.28
CA HIS A 31 7.11 -6.16 3.34
C HIS A 31 5.71 -6.81 3.17
N PRO A 32 5.59 -8.13 2.94
CA PRO A 32 4.31 -8.77 2.63
C PRO A 32 3.26 -8.60 3.73
N SER A 33 3.66 -8.76 5.00
CA SER A 33 2.74 -8.64 6.15
C SER A 33 2.13 -7.25 6.32
N ILE A 34 2.73 -6.21 5.74
CA ILE A 34 2.20 -4.83 5.83
C ILE A 34 1.19 -4.58 4.72
N PHE A 35 1.28 -5.30 3.61
CA PHE A 35 0.34 -5.14 2.50
C PHE A 35 -1.10 -5.46 2.89
N GLU A 36 -1.32 -6.39 3.83
CA GLU A 36 -2.65 -6.65 4.38
C GLU A 36 -3.27 -5.42 5.05
N SER A 37 -2.49 -4.67 5.84
CA SER A 37 -2.91 -3.41 6.45
C SER A 37 -3.25 -2.34 5.42
N ILE A 38 -2.43 -2.24 4.37
CA ILE A 38 -2.65 -1.30 3.27
C ILE A 38 -3.93 -1.67 2.51
N LEU A 39 -4.16 -2.95 2.23
CA LEU A 39 -5.38 -3.40 1.58
C LEU A 39 -6.61 -3.15 2.47
N TYR A 40 -6.49 -3.43 3.77
CA TYR A 40 -7.55 -3.19 4.74
C TYR A 40 -7.98 -1.73 4.79
N TYR A 41 -7.04 -0.78 4.69
CA TYR A 41 -7.32 0.65 4.60
C TYR A 41 -8.22 1.04 3.41
N TYR A 42 -8.11 0.34 2.28
CA TYR A 42 -9.00 0.57 1.13
C TYR A 42 -10.35 -0.15 1.26
N LEU A 43 -10.39 -1.30 1.94
CA LEU A 43 -11.62 -2.08 2.15
C LEU A 43 -12.49 -1.48 3.26
N ASN A 44 -11.86 -0.89 4.27
CA ASN A 44 -12.49 -0.20 5.39
C ASN A 44 -11.99 1.25 5.37
N PRO A 45 -12.66 2.15 4.64
CA PRO A 45 -12.10 3.44 4.28
C PRO A 45 -11.54 4.21 5.47
N GLY A 46 -10.22 4.41 5.49
CA GLY A 46 -9.54 5.21 6.51
C GLY A 46 -9.04 4.42 7.72
N ILE A 47 -9.42 3.14 7.88
CA ILE A 47 -8.98 2.33 9.02
C ILE A 47 -7.64 1.69 8.72
N LEU A 48 -6.62 2.09 9.47
CA LEU A 48 -5.27 1.56 9.35
C LEU A 48 -4.89 0.78 10.61
N ILE A 49 -4.48 -0.47 10.45
CA ILE A 49 -4.15 -1.38 11.56
C ILE A 49 -2.71 -1.87 11.39
N ARG A 50 -1.83 -1.55 12.33
CA ARG A 50 -0.47 -2.11 12.36
C ARG A 50 -0.52 -3.59 12.80
N PRO A 51 0.10 -4.53 12.07
CA PRO A 51 0.21 -5.90 12.53
C PRO A 51 1.04 -5.97 13.82
N PRO A 52 0.66 -6.78 14.82
CA PRO A 52 1.28 -6.76 16.14
C PRO A 52 2.77 -7.16 16.11
N HIS A 53 3.15 -8.02 15.16
CA HIS A 53 4.51 -8.53 14.98
C HIS A 53 5.43 -7.59 14.17
N ILE A 54 4.91 -6.46 13.68
CA ILE A 54 5.67 -5.49 12.89
C ILE A 54 6.07 -4.32 13.79
N GLU A 55 7.36 -4.01 13.84
CA GLU A 55 7.85 -2.87 14.60
C GLU A 55 7.25 -1.54 14.09
N PRO A 56 6.96 -0.57 14.97
CA PRO A 56 6.38 0.71 14.57
C PRO A 56 7.18 1.42 13.47
N GLU A 57 8.51 1.45 13.56
CA GLU A 57 9.39 2.12 12.59
C GLU A 57 9.21 1.55 11.18
N ILE A 58 9.26 0.23 11.05
CA ILE A 58 9.06 -0.49 9.77
C ILE A 58 7.66 -0.19 9.22
N PHE A 59 6.65 -0.15 10.09
CA PHE A 59 5.30 0.18 9.69
C PHE A 59 5.23 1.60 9.12
N TYR A 60 5.75 2.60 9.83
CA TYR A 60 5.75 3.99 9.36
C TYR A 60 6.50 4.18 8.05
N ASP A 61 7.62 3.49 7.86
CA ASP A 61 8.36 3.51 6.59
C ASP A 61 7.55 2.94 5.43
N GLU A 62 6.78 1.88 5.66
CA GLU A 62 5.82 1.40 4.66
C GLU A 62 4.71 2.43 4.41
N LEU A 63 4.13 3.06 5.43
CA LEU A 63 3.07 4.07 5.20
C LEU A 63 3.57 5.22 4.31
N ARG A 64 4.82 5.66 4.52
CA ARG A 64 5.49 6.65 3.66
C ARG A 64 5.61 6.15 2.22
N PHE A 65 5.99 4.89 2.01
CA PHE A 65 6.07 4.31 0.67
C PHE A 65 4.68 4.25 -0.01
N TRP A 66 3.67 3.74 0.69
CA TRP A 66 2.31 3.58 0.16
C TRP A 66 1.51 4.88 0.08
N LYS A 67 2.04 5.97 0.68
CA LYS A 67 1.41 7.29 0.78
C LYS A 67 0.04 7.23 1.44
N THR A 68 -0.08 6.38 2.45
CA THR A 68 -1.25 6.28 3.34
C THR A 68 -1.00 7.11 4.61
N PRO A 69 -2.06 7.55 5.32
CA PRO A 69 -1.95 8.32 6.56
C PRO A 69 -1.09 7.62 7.62
#